data_AF-J9FRE9-F1
#
_entry.id   AF-J9FRE9-F1
#
_cell.length_a   1.000
_cell.length_b   1.000
_cell.length_c   1.000
_cell.angle_alpha   90.00
_cell.angle_beta   90.00
_cell.angle_gamma   90.00
#
_symmetry.space_group_name_H-M   'P 1'
#
loop_
_entity.id
_entity.type
_entity.pdbx_description
1 polymer ?
#
loop_
_entity_poly.entity_id
_entity_poly.type
_entity_poly.pdbx_seq_one_letter_code
_entity_poly.pdbx_strand_id
1 'polypeptide(L)'
;CNNYINNNNMEELTILNPFVVGKYISPHYFCDREAETQWLIRQITNGRNTALVSFRRMGKTGLISHLFNQPEVKDHYHTIFVDVYASSSLTEFVYFLGKAILEQVKKDKHSFLEQFFQVIKSLKVGFTVDPVTGETSFDLGLGSIKSPEITLDEIFHYLESMDKPCVVA
;
A
#
# COMPACT_ATOMS: atom_id res chain seq x y z
N CYS A 1 -49.41 9.12 -9.90
CA CYS A 1 -50.75 8.71 -9.45
C CYS A 1 -50.60 7.91 -8.16
N ASN A 2 -51.35 8.30 -7.13
CA ASN A 2 -51.41 7.64 -5.83
C ASN A 2 -51.61 6.13 -5.95
N ASN A 3 -51.02 5.37 -5.01
CA ASN A 3 -51.82 4.57 -4.10
C ASN A 3 -50.98 4.19 -2.87
N TYR A 4 -51.40 4.72 -1.72
CA TYR A 4 -51.10 4.20 -0.39
C TYR A 4 -51.85 2.87 -0.23
N ILE A 5 -51.14 1.80 0.13
CA ILE A 5 -51.71 0.63 0.80
C ILE A 5 -50.86 0.40 2.05
N ASN A 6 -51.46 0.68 3.20
CA ASN A 6 -50.98 0.21 4.50
C ASN A 6 -51.39 -1.24 4.67
N ASN A 7 -50.46 -2.11 5.09
CA ASN A 7 -50.75 -3.24 5.96
C ASN A 7 -49.46 -3.78 6.59
N ASN A 8 -49.23 -3.36 7.83
CA ASN A 8 -48.75 -4.12 8.99
C ASN A 8 -47.99 -5.43 8.70
N ASN A 9 -46.66 -5.32 8.69
CA ASN A 9 -45.63 -6.28 9.10
C ASN A 9 -44.41 -6.03 8.21
N MET A 10 -43.50 -5.17 8.64
CA MET A 10 -42.25 -5.00 7.92
C MET A 10 -41.14 -4.96 8.93
N GLU A 11 -40.38 -6.07 8.96
CA GLU A 11 -39.03 -6.13 9.49
C GLU A 11 -38.34 -4.80 9.24
N GLU A 12 -37.63 -4.31 10.26
CA GLU A 12 -36.77 -3.15 10.19
C GLU A 12 -35.85 -3.30 8.98
N LEU A 13 -36.27 -2.75 7.83
CA LEU A 13 -35.48 -2.68 6.61
C LEU A 13 -34.33 -1.76 6.97
N THR A 14 -33.22 -2.34 7.42
CA THR A 14 -31.95 -1.64 7.50
C THR A 14 -31.67 -1.14 6.09
N ILE A 15 -31.89 0.15 5.86
CA ILE A 15 -31.57 0.81 4.61
C ILE A 15 -30.05 0.77 4.49
N LEU A 16 -29.54 -0.29 3.88
CA LEU A 16 -28.14 -0.42 3.52
C LEU A 16 -27.85 0.64 2.45
N ASN A 17 -26.87 1.49 2.73
CA ASN A 17 -26.42 2.51 1.78
C ASN A 17 -26.03 1.83 0.46
N PRO A 18 -26.75 2.08 -0.66
CA PRO A 18 -26.45 1.44 -1.93
C PRO A 18 -25.18 2.00 -2.57
N PHE A 19 -24.67 3.13 -2.06
CA PHE A 19 -23.46 3.75 -2.54
C PHE A 19 -22.22 3.16 -1.86
N VAL A 20 -21.29 2.72 -2.70
CA VAL A 20 -19.92 2.45 -2.28
C VAL A 20 -19.28 3.78 -1.89
N VAL A 21 -19.07 3.95 -0.58
CA VAL A 21 -18.41 5.13 -0.01
C VAL A 21 -17.09 4.72 0.65
N GLY A 22 -16.00 5.41 0.33
CA GLY A 22 -14.70 5.20 0.97
C GLY A 22 -13.55 4.91 0.02
N LYS A 23 -12.66 4.00 0.42
CA LYS A 23 -11.43 3.63 -0.29
C LYS A 23 -11.76 2.80 -1.54
N TYR A 24 -10.75 2.63 -2.40
CA TYR A 24 -10.79 1.72 -3.54
C TYR A 24 -11.27 0.32 -3.10
N ILE A 25 -12.23 -0.25 -3.85
CA ILE A 25 -12.78 -1.59 -3.58
C ILE A 25 -12.32 -2.60 -4.63
N SER A 26 -12.60 -2.33 -5.90
CA SER A 26 -12.24 -3.24 -6.99
C SER A 26 -12.25 -2.49 -8.33
N PRO A 27 -11.70 -3.09 -9.41
CA PRO A 27 -11.73 -2.50 -10.74
C PRO A 27 -13.15 -2.23 -11.23
N HIS A 28 -14.12 -3.06 -10.86
CA HIS A 28 -15.52 -2.95 -11.28
C HIS A 28 -16.18 -1.63 -10.83
N TYR A 29 -15.76 -1.09 -9.69
CA TYR A 29 -16.31 0.15 -9.13
C TYR A 29 -15.43 1.39 -9.41
N PHE A 30 -14.42 1.26 -10.27
CA PHE A 30 -13.49 2.35 -10.60
C PHE A 30 -13.71 2.82 -12.04
N CYS A 31 -14.20 4.05 -12.20
CA CYS A 31 -14.69 4.57 -13.48
C CYS A 31 -13.90 5.79 -13.97
N ASP A 32 -14.00 6.09 -15.27
CA ASP A 32 -13.58 7.35 -15.92
C ASP A 32 -12.08 7.66 -15.77
N ARG A 33 -11.25 6.63 -15.88
CA ARG A 33 -9.79 6.67 -15.64
C ARG A 33 -9.00 5.64 -16.46
N GLU A 34 -9.62 5.05 -17.47
CA GLU A 34 -9.06 3.95 -18.26
C GLU A 34 -7.83 4.42 -19.05
N ALA A 35 -7.92 5.59 -19.69
CA ALA A 35 -6.81 6.16 -20.46
C ALA A 35 -5.59 6.50 -19.58
N GLU A 36 -5.82 7.08 -18.39
CA GLU A 36 -4.76 7.39 -17.43
C GLU A 36 -4.14 6.12 -16.84
N THR A 37 -4.96 5.11 -16.53
CA THR A 37 -4.49 3.81 -16.07
C THR A 37 -3.58 3.16 -17.11
N GLN A 38 -4.02 3.11 -18.36
CA GLN A 38 -3.23 2.56 -19.47
C GLN A 38 -1.95 3.37 -19.75
N TRP A 39 -1.97 4.68 -19.52
CA TRP A 39 -0.77 5.50 -19.61
C TRP A 39 0.22 5.19 -18.47
N LEU A 40 -0.26 5.04 -17.23
CA LEU A 40 0.55 4.69 -16.06
C LEU A 40 1.16 3.29 -16.18
N ILE A 41 0.38 2.29 -16.61
CA ILE A 41 0.89 0.94 -16.90
C ILE A 41 2.08 1.04 -17.86
N ARG A 42 1.92 1.77 -18.97
CA ARG A 42 3.00 1.97 -19.94
C ARG A 42 4.23 2.68 -19.36
N GLN A 43 4.07 3.61 -18.41
CA GLN A 43 5.24 4.23 -17.79
C GLN A 43 5.99 3.22 -16.90
N ILE A 44 5.25 2.44 -16.11
CA ILE A 44 5.81 1.41 -15.23
C ILE A 44 6.52 0.31 -16.04
N THR A 45 5.88 -0.21 -17.10
CA THR A 45 6.47 -1.26 -17.95
C THR A 45 7.73 -0.81 -18.68
N ASN A 46 7.89 0.50 -18.88
CA ASN A 46 9.08 1.10 -19.47
C ASN A 46 10.12 1.55 -18.43
N GLY A 47 9.92 1.25 -17.14
CA GLY A 47 10.85 1.61 -16.07
C GLY A 47 10.97 3.11 -15.82
N ARG A 48 9.91 3.89 -16.05
CA ARG A 48 9.94 5.36 -15.94
C ARG A 48 9.38 5.85 -14.62
N ASN A 49 10.12 6.77 -13.98
CA ASN A 49 9.62 7.56 -12.86
C ASN A 49 8.55 8.53 -13.35
N THR A 50 7.41 8.55 -12.67
CA THR A 50 6.21 9.30 -13.11
C THR A 50 5.67 10.17 -11.99
N ALA A 51 5.44 11.45 -12.27
CA ALA A 51 4.77 12.37 -11.36
C ALA A 51 3.29 12.53 -11.76
N LEU A 52 2.37 12.19 -10.86
CA LEU A 52 0.94 12.37 -11.08
C LEU A 52 0.44 13.67 -10.44
N VAL A 53 0.15 14.68 -11.27
CA VAL A 53 -0.26 16.01 -10.81
C VAL A 53 -1.72 16.27 -11.17
N SER A 54 -2.54 16.61 -10.17
CA SER A 54 -3.93 17.03 -10.36
C SER A 54 -4.46 17.75 -9.12
N PHE A 55 -5.61 18.43 -9.22
CA PHE A 55 -6.25 19.10 -8.09
C PHE A 55 -6.57 18.14 -6.90
N ARG A 56 -6.80 18.71 -5.71
CA ARG A 56 -7.17 17.94 -4.51
C ARG A 56 -8.50 17.22 -4.75
N ARG A 57 -8.65 16.02 -4.18
CA ARG A 57 -9.86 15.17 -4.26
C ARG A 57 -10.19 14.61 -5.65
N MET A 58 -9.26 14.68 -6.61
CA MET A 58 -9.40 14.05 -7.93
C MET A 58 -9.09 12.53 -7.92
N GLY A 59 -9.07 11.86 -6.78
CA GLY A 59 -8.95 10.40 -6.73
C GLY A 59 -7.58 9.79 -7.07
N LYS A 60 -6.47 10.55 -7.01
CA LYS A 60 -5.11 10.04 -7.31
C LYS A 60 -4.74 8.77 -6.52
N THR A 61 -5.00 8.75 -5.21
CA THR A 61 -4.76 7.57 -4.37
C THR A 61 -5.59 6.36 -4.83
N GLY A 62 -6.84 6.59 -5.23
CA GLY A 62 -7.69 5.56 -5.82
C GLY A 62 -7.16 5.05 -7.15
N LEU A 63 -6.62 5.93 -7.99
CA LEU A 63 -5.98 5.58 -9.26
C LEU A 63 -4.73 4.71 -9.04
N ILE A 64 -3.89 5.02 -8.06
CA ILE A 64 -2.73 4.19 -7.71
C ILE A 64 -3.19 2.82 -7.19
N SER A 65 -4.20 2.78 -6.31
CA SER A 65 -4.76 1.52 -5.83
C SER A 65 -5.36 0.68 -6.97
N HIS A 66 -6.04 1.32 -7.92
CA HIS A 66 -6.57 0.66 -9.11
C HIS A 66 -5.47 0.12 -10.01
N LEU A 67 -4.42 0.92 -10.25
CA LEU A 67 -3.24 0.54 -11.02
C LEU A 67 -2.54 -0.70 -10.44
N PHE A 68 -2.35 -0.73 -9.12
CA PHE A 68 -1.74 -1.88 -8.44
C PHE A 68 -2.57 -3.16 -8.54
N ASN A 69 -3.87 -3.05 -8.82
CA ASN A 69 -4.76 -4.20 -9.02
C ASN A 69 -4.90 -4.61 -10.49
N GLN A 70 -4.25 -3.93 -11.43
CA GLN A 70 -4.24 -4.35 -12.83
C GLN A 70 -3.34 -5.57 -12.99
N PRO A 71 -3.74 -6.61 -13.75
CA PRO A 71 -2.95 -7.83 -13.94
C PRO A 71 -1.50 -7.54 -14.38
N GLU A 72 -1.32 -6.57 -15.27
CA GLU A 72 -0.03 -6.13 -15.80
C GLU A 72 0.93 -5.63 -14.71
N VAL A 73 0.39 -5.13 -13.60
CA VAL A 73 1.18 -4.64 -12.46
C VAL A 73 1.21 -5.68 -11.35
N LYS A 74 0.04 -6.17 -10.92
CA LYS A 74 -0.14 -7.09 -9.79
C LYS A 74 0.67 -8.37 -9.92
N ASP A 75 0.72 -8.94 -11.13
CA ASP A 75 1.34 -10.26 -11.33
C ASP A 75 2.86 -10.15 -11.58
N HIS A 76 3.33 -8.97 -11.97
CA HIS A 76 4.70 -8.75 -12.45
C HIS A 76 5.55 -7.85 -11.54
N TYR A 77 4.95 -7.14 -10.60
CA TYR A 77 5.63 -6.16 -9.74
C TYR A 77 5.28 -6.35 -8.26
N HIS A 78 6.24 -6.02 -7.39
CA HIS A 78 5.95 -5.77 -5.98
C HIS A 78 5.47 -4.33 -5.82
N THR A 79 4.22 -4.15 -5.38
CA THR A 79 3.62 -2.81 -5.25
C THR A 79 3.64 -2.36 -3.81
N ILE A 80 4.21 -1.18 -3.55
CA ILE A 80 4.33 -0.61 -2.20
C ILE A 80 3.71 0.79 -2.23
N PHE A 81 2.72 1.01 -1.37
CA PHE A 81 2.11 2.33 -1.20
C PHE A 81 2.65 3.00 0.06
N VAL A 82 3.15 4.22 -0.04
CA VAL A 82 3.74 4.97 1.08
C VAL A 82 3.10 6.35 1.18
N ASP A 83 2.35 6.58 2.25
CA ASP A 83 1.87 7.92 2.58
C ASP A 83 2.93 8.70 3.36
N VAL A 84 3.60 9.62 2.68
CA VAL A 84 4.66 10.46 3.25
C VAL A 84 4.14 11.84 3.69
N TYR A 85 2.84 12.12 3.58
CA TYR A 85 2.28 13.43 3.89
C TYR A 85 2.53 13.86 5.35
N ALA A 86 2.53 12.89 6.28
CA ALA A 86 2.78 13.14 7.69
C ALA A 86 4.28 13.24 8.05
N SER A 87 5.19 12.98 7.11
CA SER A 87 6.62 13.06 7.36
C SER A 87 7.12 14.50 7.33
N SER A 88 7.87 14.88 8.36
CA SER A 88 8.46 16.21 8.56
C SER A 88 9.99 16.19 8.56
N SER A 89 10.60 15.01 8.53
CA SER A 89 12.04 14.80 8.52
C SER A 89 12.43 13.57 7.68
N LEU A 90 13.70 13.49 7.30
CA LEU A 90 14.24 12.31 6.61
C LEU A 90 14.06 11.05 7.46
N THR A 91 14.28 11.14 8.78
CA THR A 91 14.07 10.01 9.70
C THR A 91 12.63 9.51 9.66
N GLU A 92 11.65 10.41 9.67
CA GLU A 92 10.24 10.04 9.56
C GLU A 92 9.90 9.46 8.18
N PHE A 93 10.46 10.02 7.11
CA PHE A 93 10.29 9.48 5.76
C PHE A 93 10.81 8.03 5.67
N VAL A 94 12.05 7.79 6.13
CA VAL A 94 12.66 6.45 6.16
C VAL A 94 11.85 5.49 7.02
N TYR A 95 11.32 5.97 8.14
CA TYR A 95 10.42 5.20 8.99
C TYR A 95 9.14 4.77 8.26
N PHE A 96 8.42 5.70 7.62
CA PHE A 96 7.19 5.37 6.91
C PHE A 96 7.46 4.46 5.71
N LEU A 97 8.55 4.69 4.98
CA LEU A 97 8.98 3.83 3.88
C LEU A 97 9.31 2.41 4.36
N GLY A 98 10.17 2.28 5.37
CA GLY A 98 10.54 0.98 5.93
C GLY A 98 9.34 0.23 6.51
N LYS A 99 8.42 0.93 7.16
CA LYS A 99 7.17 0.36 7.68
C LYS A 99 6.28 -0.16 6.54
N ALA A 100 6.08 0.62 5.48
CA ALA A 100 5.27 0.21 4.34
C ALA A 100 5.85 -1.01 3.61
N ILE A 101 7.18 -1.06 3.45
CA ILE A 101 7.89 -2.21 2.87
C ILE A 101 7.71 -3.43 3.78
N LEU A 102 7.93 -3.30 5.08
CA LEU A 102 7.76 -4.40 6.02
C LEU A 102 6.31 -4.94 6.03
N GLU A 103 5.32 -4.08 5.97
CA GLU A 103 3.90 -4.48 5.85
C GLU A 103 3.60 -5.21 4.54
N GLN A 104 4.22 -4.79 3.42
CA GLN A 104 4.10 -5.49 2.15
C GLN A 104 4.76 -6.87 2.21
N VAL A 105 6.00 -6.92 2.68
CA VAL A 105 6.79 -8.17 2.81
C VAL A 105 6.12 -9.16 3.75
N LYS A 106 5.44 -8.71 4.81
CA LYS A 106 4.65 -9.56 5.72
C LYS A 106 3.45 -10.22 5.03
N LYS A 107 2.87 -9.59 3.99
CA LYS A 107 1.81 -10.21 3.17
C LYS A 107 2.38 -11.25 2.22
N ASP A 108 3.62 -11.05 1.80
CA ASP A 108 4.36 -11.96 0.95
C ASP A 108 5.01 -13.09 1.78
N LYS A 109 5.79 -13.96 1.14
CA LYS A 109 6.38 -15.15 1.79
C LYS A 109 7.41 -14.75 2.86
N HIS A 110 7.47 -15.54 3.94
CA HIS A 110 8.43 -15.38 5.05
C HIS A 110 9.91 -15.22 4.63
N SER A 111 10.33 -15.77 3.49
CA SER A 111 11.71 -15.66 3.00
C SER A 111 12.17 -14.21 2.76
N PHE A 112 11.27 -13.34 2.30
CA PHE A 112 11.61 -11.94 2.04
C PHE A 112 11.77 -11.12 3.31
N LEU A 113 11.11 -11.54 4.38
CA LEU A 113 11.17 -10.91 5.69
C LEU A 113 12.52 -11.15 6.36
N GLU A 114 13.05 -12.37 6.27
CA GLU A 114 14.40 -12.67 6.74
C GLU A 114 15.46 -11.88 5.96
N GLN A 115 15.33 -11.81 4.63
CA GLN A 115 16.22 -11.05 3.77
C GLN A 115 16.18 -9.55 4.09
N PHE A 116 15.00 -8.99 4.39
CA PHE A 116 14.85 -7.58 4.79
C PHE A 116 15.71 -7.25 6.00
N PHE A 117 15.66 -8.07 7.06
CA PHE A 117 16.47 -7.84 8.26
C PHE A 117 17.96 -8.12 8.06
N GLN A 118 18.33 -8.97 7.10
CA GLN A 118 19.73 -9.18 6.74
C GLN A 118 20.33 -7.98 5.99
N VAL A 119 19.54 -7.34 5.12
CA VAL A 119 19.98 -6.19 4.33
C VAL A 119 19.98 -4.92 5.18
N ILE A 120 18.93 -4.72 5.97
CA ILE A 120 18.72 -3.48 6.69
C ILE A 120 19.26 -3.56 8.12
N LYS A 121 20.60 -3.51 8.23
CA LYS A 121 21.33 -3.68 9.49
C LYS A 121 21.32 -2.42 10.34
N SER A 122 21.07 -1.26 9.74
CA SER A 122 21.03 0.02 10.46
C SER A 122 19.79 0.14 11.36
N LEU A 123 18.71 -0.59 11.03
CA LEU A 123 17.44 -0.57 11.74
C LEU A 123 17.46 -1.54 12.94
N LYS A 124 17.30 -0.99 14.14
CA LYS A 124 17.06 -1.80 15.36
C LYS A 124 15.60 -2.23 15.44
N VAL A 125 15.31 -3.42 14.94
CA VAL A 125 13.95 -3.97 14.96
C VAL A 125 13.69 -4.61 16.33
N GLY A 126 12.53 -4.32 16.92
CA GLY A 126 12.05 -5.00 18.11
C GLY A 126 11.46 -6.35 17.73
N PHE A 127 11.97 -7.43 18.34
CA PHE A 127 11.44 -8.78 18.16
C PHE A 127 10.62 -9.14 19.39
N THR A 128 9.33 -9.39 19.23
CA THR A 128 8.47 -9.91 20.30
C THR A 128 7.92 -11.26 19.87
N VAL A 129 8.30 -12.31 20.59
CA VAL A 129 7.78 -13.67 20.36
C VAL A 129 6.52 -13.84 21.19
N ASP A 130 5.41 -14.20 20.55
CA ASP A 130 4.20 -14.58 21.26
C ASP A 130 4.46 -15.90 22.02
N PRO A 131 4.39 -15.91 23.36
CA PRO A 131 4.71 -17.09 24.15
C PRO A 131 3.69 -18.23 24.01
N VAL A 132 2.52 -18.00 23.40
CA VAL A 132 1.45 -18.98 23.20
C VAL A 132 1.51 -19.58 21.80
N THR A 133 1.67 -18.74 20.77
CA THR A 133 1.68 -19.20 19.36
C THR A 133 3.08 -19.48 18.83
N GLY A 134 4.12 -18.94 19.49
CA GLY A 134 5.50 -18.97 19.00
C GLY A 134 5.74 -18.03 17.81
N GLU A 135 4.75 -17.24 17.41
CA GLU A 135 4.87 -16.32 16.29
C GLU A 135 5.76 -15.12 16.66
N THR A 136 6.73 -14.82 15.81
CA THR A 136 7.60 -13.66 15.95
C THR A 136 6.91 -12.44 15.35
N SER A 137 6.56 -11.48 16.18
CA SER A 137 6.10 -10.15 15.75
C SER A 137 7.28 -9.18 15.68
N PHE A 138 7.32 -8.41 14.60
CA PHE A 138 8.36 -7.43 14.33
C PHE A 138 7.76 -6.04 14.40
N ASP A 139 8.35 -5.20 15.26
CA ASP A 139 7.99 -3.80 15.39
C ASP A 139 9.18 -2.90 15.04
N LEU A 140 8.90 -1.90 14.22
CA LEU A 140 9.88 -0.91 13.77
C LEU A 140 9.53 0.38 14.49
N GLY A 141 10.42 0.87 15.35
CA GLY A 141 10.20 2.12 16.11
C GLY A 141 11.01 3.28 15.52
N LEU A 142 10.50 4.52 15.57
CA LEU A 142 11.23 5.71 15.08
C LEU A 142 12.63 5.86 15.71
N GLY A 143 12.77 5.55 17.01
CA GLY A 143 14.06 5.62 17.72
C GLY A 143 15.11 4.58 17.30
N SER A 144 14.72 3.63 16.44
CA SER A 144 15.63 2.63 15.88
C SER A 144 16.49 3.19 14.74
N ILE A 145 16.08 4.29 14.11
CA ILE A 145 16.76 4.91 12.97
C ILE A 145 17.74 5.95 13.47
N LYS A 146 19.02 5.57 13.55
CA LYS A 146 20.11 6.49 13.95
C LYS A 146 20.78 7.18 12.77
N SER A 147 20.81 6.49 11.63
CA SER A 147 21.50 6.94 10.42
C SER A 147 20.53 6.79 9.24
N PRO A 148 19.62 7.77 9.04
CA PRO A 148 18.54 7.63 8.08
C PRO A 148 19.02 7.50 6.64
N GLU A 149 20.13 8.15 6.26
CA GLU A 149 20.71 8.03 4.91
C GLU A 149 21.19 6.60 4.62
N ILE A 150 21.98 6.01 5.52
CA ILE A 150 22.45 4.62 5.41
C ILE A 150 21.25 3.66 5.34
N THR A 151 20.25 3.89 6.19
CA THR A 151 19.04 3.07 6.22
C THR A 151 18.27 3.16 4.91
N LEU A 152 18.22 4.34 4.30
CA LEU A 152 17.57 4.55 3.02
C LEU A 152 18.30 3.82 1.88
N ASP A 153 19.63 3.88 1.88
CA ASP A 153 20.45 3.13 0.91
C ASP A 153 20.27 1.61 1.05
N GLU A 154 20.24 1.11 2.29
CA GLU A 154 19.94 -0.30 2.58
C GLU A 154 18.54 -0.69 2.08
N ILE A 155 17.53 0.18 2.27
CA ILE A 155 16.18 -0.02 1.73
C ILE A 155 16.19 -0.12 0.21
N PHE A 156 16.89 0.79 -0.49
CA PHE A 156 16.96 0.74 -1.95
C PHE A 156 17.66 -0.52 -2.44
N HIS A 157 18.76 -0.90 -1.80
CA HIS A 157 19.46 -2.15 -2.12
C HIS A 157 18.56 -3.38 -1.92
N TYR A 158 17.75 -3.39 -0.85
CA TYR A 158 16.79 -4.45 -0.62
C TYR A 158 15.74 -4.54 -1.74
N LEU A 159 15.15 -3.42 -2.14
CA LEU A 159 14.15 -3.36 -3.23
C LEU A 159 14.72 -3.85 -4.57
N GLU A 160 15.99 -3.54 -4.86
CA GLU A 160 16.68 -4.01 -6.06
C GLU A 160 16.98 -5.52 -6.03
N SER A 161 17.08 -6.12 -4.84
CA SER A 161 17.37 -7.55 -4.66
C SER A 161 16.15 -8.47 -4.74
N MET A 162 14.94 -7.90 -4.89
CA MET A 162 13.70 -8.67 -4.97
C MET A 162 13.59 -9.47 -6.29
N ASP A 163 12.82 -10.56 -6.26
CA ASP A 163 12.60 -11.45 -7.40
C ASP A 163 11.79 -10.80 -8.53
N LYS A 164 11.02 -9.76 -8.21
CA LYS A 164 10.27 -8.93 -9.15
C LYS A 164 10.61 -7.45 -8.95
N PRO A 165 10.53 -6.64 -10.01
CA PRO A 165 10.71 -5.20 -9.89
C PRO A 165 9.68 -4.58 -8.93
N CYS A 166 10.14 -3.59 -8.16
CA CYS A 166 9.28 -2.88 -7.22
C CYS A 166 8.69 -1.60 -7.83
N VAL A 167 7.43 -1.32 -7.53
CA VAL A 167 6.78 -0.03 -7.77
C VAL A 167 6.41 0.59 -6.43
N VAL A 168 7.06 1.70 -6.10
CA VAL A 168 6.78 2.48 -4.89
C VAL A 168 5.99 3.73 -5.29
N ALA A 169 4.85 3.97 -4.65
CA ALA A 169 3.96 5.10 -4.95
C ALA A 169 3.41 5.79 -3.70
#